data_AF-A6GBF9-F1
#
_entry.id   AF-A6GBF9-F1
#
_cell.length_a   1.000
_cell.length_b   1.000
_cell.length_c   1.000
_cell.angle_alpha   90.00
_cell.angle_beta   90.00
_cell.angle_gamma   90.00
#
_symmetry.space_group_name_H-M   'P 1'
#
loop_
_entity.id
_entity.type
_entity.pdbx_description
1 polymer ?
#
loop_
_entity_poly.entity_id
_entity_poly.type
_entity_poly.pdbx_seq_one_letter_code
_entity_poly.pdbx_strand_id
1 'polypeptide(L)'
;MKIGKSKGPSGRRKGKSKRWRAEQRAKAEAEAAARKRARDAKRGVAQRVTGADAETRFHERRAMFRAHHGQLGGLLHALASLTHNCLAHPLLGLLPCALTVRFHDRSADWLNHSPVPTHSDLPEIPNRRAWLLHNCVAHPLMGLAPLARAFDLHEHSADRMNVEGWV
;
A
#
# COMPACT_ATOMS: atom_id res chain seq x y z
N MET A 1 -76.56 -34.63 -23.66
CA MET A 1 -76.01 -33.26 -23.64
C MET A 1 -74.53 -33.31 -23.28
N LYS A 2 -73.66 -32.77 -24.14
CA LYS A 2 -72.20 -32.67 -23.90
C LYS A 2 -71.91 -31.32 -23.23
N ILE A 3 -71.30 -31.31 -22.05
CA ILE A 3 -70.84 -30.09 -21.38
C ILE A 3 -69.31 -30.07 -21.48
N GLY A 4 -68.79 -29.11 -22.24
CA GLY A 4 -67.38 -28.94 -22.54
C GLY A 4 -66.57 -28.42 -21.34
N LYS A 5 -65.37 -28.98 -21.16
CA LYS A 5 -64.37 -28.49 -20.19
C LYS A 5 -63.72 -27.23 -20.74
N SER A 6 -63.93 -26.08 -20.09
CA SER A 6 -63.22 -24.84 -20.37
C SER A 6 -61.80 -24.92 -19.80
N LYS A 7 -60.80 -24.64 -20.65
CA LYS A 7 -59.39 -24.50 -20.25
C LYS A 7 -59.20 -23.11 -19.65
N GLY A 8 -58.82 -23.04 -18.37
CA GLY A 8 -58.41 -21.80 -17.70
C GLY A 8 -57.16 -21.18 -18.35
N PRO A 9 -56.95 -19.86 -18.21
CA PRO A 9 -55.88 -19.15 -18.91
C PRO A 9 -54.51 -19.55 -18.35
N SER A 10 -53.65 -20.07 -19.23
CA SER A 10 -52.24 -20.34 -18.93
C SER A 10 -51.50 -19.03 -18.72
N GLY A 11 -51.18 -18.71 -17.46
CA GLY A 11 -50.31 -17.58 -17.12
C GLY A 11 -48.90 -17.79 -17.69
N ARG A 12 -48.62 -17.25 -18.88
CA ARG A 12 -47.27 -17.14 -19.43
C ARG A 12 -46.43 -16.30 -18.46
N ARG A 13 -45.54 -16.93 -17.68
CA ARG A 13 -44.44 -16.24 -16.98
C ARG A 13 -43.62 -15.50 -18.04
N LYS A 14 -43.74 -14.18 -18.12
CA LYS A 14 -42.89 -13.33 -18.98
C LYS A 14 -41.44 -13.53 -18.55
N GLY A 15 -40.67 -14.26 -19.36
CA GLY A 15 -39.24 -14.37 -19.18
C GLY A 15 -38.60 -12.99 -19.18
N LYS A 16 -37.58 -12.81 -18.33
CA LYS A 16 -36.87 -11.53 -18.18
C LYS A 16 -36.42 -11.01 -19.55
N SER A 17 -36.67 -9.72 -19.82
CA SER A 17 -36.45 -9.13 -21.14
C SER A 17 -34.97 -9.22 -21.56
N LYS A 18 -34.70 -9.19 -22.88
CA LYS A 18 -33.34 -9.12 -23.42
C LYS A 18 -32.56 -7.94 -22.80
N ARG A 19 -33.25 -6.82 -22.58
CA ARG A 19 -32.72 -5.63 -21.90
C ARG A 19 -32.32 -5.91 -20.46
N TRP A 20 -33.17 -6.57 -19.67
CA TRP A 20 -32.84 -6.95 -18.29
C TRP A 20 -31.59 -7.85 -18.23
N ARG A 21 -31.46 -8.81 -19.15
CA ARG A 21 -30.27 -9.67 -19.20
C ARG A 21 -29.00 -8.89 -19.57
N ALA A 22 -29.10 -7.90 -20.46
CA ALA A 22 -27.99 -7.03 -20.82
C ALA A 22 -27.56 -6.15 -19.62
N GLU A 23 -28.51 -5.58 -18.89
CA GLU A 23 -28.25 -4.78 -17.69
C GLU A 23 -27.56 -5.62 -16.59
N GLN A 24 -27.97 -6.88 -16.40
CA GLN A 24 -27.30 -7.77 -15.44
C GLN A 24 -25.88 -8.15 -15.86
N ARG A 25 -25.64 -8.36 -17.16
CA ARG A 25 -24.29 -8.62 -17.68
C ARG A 25 -23.37 -7.42 -17.46
N ALA A 26 -23.83 -6.22 -17.79
CA ALA A 26 -23.08 -4.99 -17.54
C ALA A 26 -22.75 -4.80 -16.06
N LYS A 27 -23.71 -5.10 -15.16
CA LYS A 27 -23.48 -5.06 -13.71
C LYS A 27 -22.45 -6.08 -13.25
N ALA A 28 -22.52 -7.31 -13.75
CA ALA A 28 -21.56 -8.37 -13.41
C ALA A 28 -20.16 -8.07 -13.95
N GLU A 29 -20.05 -7.50 -15.15
CA GLU A 29 -18.78 -7.06 -15.74
C GLU A 29 -18.16 -5.90 -14.95
N ALA A 30 -18.96 -4.92 -14.54
CA ALA A 30 -18.52 -3.84 -13.66
C ALA A 30 -18.04 -4.35 -12.30
N GLU A 31 -18.75 -5.31 -11.71
CA GLU A 31 -18.35 -5.92 -10.44
C GLU A 31 -17.06 -6.76 -10.59
N ALA A 32 -16.93 -7.52 -11.67
CA ALA A 32 -15.72 -8.27 -11.98
C ALA A 32 -14.51 -7.34 -12.21
N ALA A 33 -14.71 -6.22 -12.90
CA ALA A 33 -13.70 -5.19 -13.09
C ALA A 33 -13.29 -4.53 -11.76
N ALA A 34 -14.26 -4.24 -10.87
CA ALA A 34 -13.98 -3.72 -9.53
C ALA A 34 -13.20 -4.71 -8.67
N ARG A 35 -13.59 -6.00 -8.69
CA ARG A 35 -12.85 -7.08 -8.01
C ARG A 35 -11.44 -7.26 -8.55
N LYS A 36 -11.26 -7.16 -9.88
CA LYS A 36 -9.94 -7.21 -10.52
C LYS A 36 -9.08 -6.02 -10.08
N ARG A 37 -9.60 -4.79 -10.13
CA ARG A 37 -8.91 -3.59 -9.63
C ARG A 37 -8.52 -3.70 -8.16
N ALA A 38 -9.39 -4.24 -7.31
CA ALA A 38 -9.09 -4.48 -5.90
C ALA A 38 -8.00 -5.55 -5.71
N ARG A 39 -7.99 -6.62 -6.52
CA ARG A 39 -6.92 -7.63 -6.51
C ARG A 39 -5.61 -7.09 -7.03
N ASP A 40 -5.64 -6.30 -8.09
CA ASP A 40 -4.45 -5.66 -8.68
C ASP A 40 -3.88 -4.60 -7.73
N ALA A 41 -4.73 -3.85 -7.03
CA ALA A 41 -4.31 -2.95 -5.95
C ALA A 41 -3.67 -3.72 -4.79
N LYS A 42 -4.28 -4.82 -4.33
CA LYS A 42 -3.70 -5.69 -3.29
C LYS A 42 -2.38 -6.35 -3.73
N ARG A 43 -2.27 -6.76 -5.00
CA ARG A 43 -1.01 -7.26 -5.58
C ARG A 43 0.04 -6.17 -5.70
N GLY A 44 -0.35 -4.96 -6.08
CA GLY A 44 0.53 -3.79 -6.11
C GLY A 44 1.06 -3.43 -4.72
N VAL A 45 0.27 -3.63 -3.66
CA VAL A 45 0.72 -3.49 -2.27
C VAL A 45 1.67 -4.62 -1.88
N ALA A 46 1.37 -5.87 -2.25
CA ALA A 46 2.22 -7.04 -1.98
C ALA A 46 3.55 -7.06 -2.79
N GLN A 47 3.68 -6.20 -3.80
CA GLN A 47 4.87 -6.06 -4.64
C GLN A 47 5.70 -4.82 -4.28
N ARG A 48 5.40 -4.16 -3.14
CA ARG A 48 6.18 -3.05 -2.59
C ARG A 48 7.32 -3.62 -1.74
N VAL A 49 8.51 -3.62 -2.34
CA VAL A 49 9.80 -4.03 -1.76
C VAL A 49 9.87 -5.53 -1.38
N THR A 50 10.76 -6.26 -2.05
CA THR A 50 10.84 -7.72 -2.00
C THR A 50 11.65 -8.25 -0.81
N GLY A 51 12.38 -7.39 -0.11
CA GLY A 51 13.16 -7.76 1.07
C GLY A 51 12.29 -8.10 2.28
N ALA A 52 12.62 -9.24 2.91
CA ALA A 52 11.98 -9.70 4.15
C ALA A 52 12.23 -8.78 5.36
N ASP A 53 13.31 -7.98 5.32
CA ASP A 53 13.77 -7.12 6.39
C ASP A 53 14.32 -5.77 5.88
N ALA A 54 14.49 -4.78 6.76
CA ALA A 54 15.00 -3.46 6.42
C ALA A 54 16.38 -3.44 5.74
N GLU A 55 17.29 -4.35 6.11
CA GLU A 55 18.64 -4.43 5.53
C GLU A 55 18.58 -4.85 4.06
N THR A 56 17.85 -5.92 3.79
CA THR A 56 17.61 -6.43 2.43
C THR A 56 16.96 -5.35 1.57
N ARG A 57 15.91 -4.68 2.10
CA ARG A 57 15.23 -3.57 1.41
C ARG A 57 16.19 -2.43 1.07
N PHE A 58 17.12 -2.08 1.95
CA PHE A 58 18.12 -1.04 1.70
C PHE A 58 19.06 -1.42 0.54
N HIS A 59 19.57 -2.65 0.53
CA HIS A 59 20.46 -3.12 -0.52
C HIS A 59 19.77 -3.24 -1.88
N GLU A 60 18.54 -3.74 -1.91
CA GLU A 60 17.71 -3.82 -3.12
C GLU A 60 17.45 -2.44 -3.72
N ARG A 61 17.03 -1.46 -2.90
CA ARG A 61 16.82 -0.07 -3.35
C ARG A 61 18.12 0.51 -3.92
N ARG A 62 19.25 0.32 -3.24
CA ARG A 62 20.55 0.80 -3.74
C ARG A 62 20.88 0.21 -5.12
N ALA A 63 20.65 -1.09 -5.31
CA ALA A 63 20.85 -1.74 -6.61
C ALA A 63 19.89 -1.22 -7.68
N MET A 64 18.61 -1.03 -7.32
CA MET A 64 17.57 -0.49 -8.20
C MET A 64 17.90 0.91 -8.71
N PHE A 65 18.35 1.81 -7.82
CA PHE A 65 18.76 3.17 -8.20
C PHE A 65 19.97 3.15 -9.13
N ARG A 66 20.96 2.28 -8.89
CA ARG A 66 22.11 2.10 -9.80
C ARG A 66 21.67 1.61 -11.18
N ALA A 67 20.73 0.67 -11.23
CA ALA A 67 20.20 0.14 -12.48
C ALA A 67 19.44 1.21 -13.30
N HIS A 68 18.66 2.08 -12.63
CA HIS A 68 17.86 3.11 -13.30
C HIS A 68 18.64 4.36 -13.67
N HIS A 69 19.58 4.79 -12.82
CA HIS A 69 20.24 6.11 -12.94
C HIS A 69 21.75 6.03 -13.19
N GLY A 70 22.29 4.82 -13.43
CA GLY A 70 23.69 4.60 -13.75
C GLY A 70 24.64 5.16 -12.69
N GLN A 71 25.62 5.98 -13.13
CA GLN A 71 26.65 6.55 -12.28
C GLN A 71 26.09 7.42 -11.13
N LEU A 72 24.95 8.08 -11.35
CA LEU A 72 24.31 8.93 -10.33
C LEU A 72 23.44 8.13 -9.34
N GLY A 73 23.14 6.86 -9.61
CA GLY A 73 22.22 6.07 -8.80
C GLY A 73 22.63 5.96 -7.33
N GLY A 74 23.94 5.87 -7.06
CA GLY A 74 24.43 5.86 -5.68
C GLY A 74 24.08 7.14 -4.90
N LEU A 75 24.27 8.30 -5.53
CA LEU A 75 23.97 9.61 -4.94
C LEU A 75 22.46 9.79 -4.78
N LEU A 76 21.67 9.47 -5.80
CA LEU A 76 20.22 9.60 -5.76
C LEU A 76 19.59 8.69 -4.70
N HIS A 77 20.10 7.46 -4.53
CA HIS A 77 19.68 6.58 -3.45
C HIS A 77 20.00 7.19 -2.08
N ALA A 78 21.20 7.75 -1.91
CA ALA A 78 21.58 8.38 -0.64
C ALA A 78 20.67 9.57 -0.33
N LEU A 79 20.37 10.43 -1.31
CA LEU A 79 19.45 11.56 -1.15
C LEU A 79 18.03 11.11 -0.81
N ALA A 80 17.50 10.11 -1.51
CA ALA A 80 16.17 9.56 -1.23
C ALA A 80 16.11 8.92 0.17
N SER A 81 17.15 8.15 0.52
CA SER A 81 17.27 7.50 1.83
C SER A 81 17.32 8.54 2.95
N LEU A 82 18.18 9.56 2.84
CA LEU A 82 18.29 10.63 3.85
C LEU A 82 16.99 11.43 3.97
N THR A 83 16.34 11.73 2.83
CA THR A 83 15.06 12.47 2.84
C THR A 83 13.99 11.68 3.58
N HIS A 84 13.85 10.39 3.30
CA HIS A 84 12.84 9.56 3.94
C HIS A 84 13.19 9.28 5.41
N ASN A 85 14.38 8.72 5.66
CA ASN A 85 14.80 8.22 6.96
C ASN A 85 15.17 9.32 7.97
N CYS A 86 15.78 10.42 7.51
CA CYS A 86 16.29 11.47 8.40
C CYS A 86 15.39 12.70 8.47
N LEU A 87 14.44 12.88 7.55
CA LEU A 87 13.50 14.01 7.58
C LEU A 87 12.06 13.55 7.74
N ALA A 88 11.57 12.70 6.84
CA ALA A 88 10.17 12.34 6.82
C ALA A 88 9.74 11.57 8.09
N HIS A 89 10.52 10.57 8.48
CA HIS A 89 10.26 9.83 9.72
C HIS A 89 10.34 10.71 10.97
N PRO A 90 11.40 11.50 11.24
CA PRO A 90 11.41 12.36 12.43
C PRO A 90 10.26 13.37 12.47
N LEU A 91 9.89 13.97 11.34
CA LEU A 91 8.76 14.90 11.26
C LEU A 91 7.43 14.20 11.59
N LEU A 92 7.20 13.01 11.02
CA LEU A 92 6.04 12.17 11.31
C LEU A 92 6.03 11.71 12.78
N GLY A 93 7.19 11.33 13.31
CA GLY A 93 7.40 10.88 14.68
C GLY A 93 6.98 11.94 15.71
N LEU A 94 7.48 13.16 15.51
CA LEU A 94 7.25 14.30 16.40
C LEU A 94 5.85 14.89 16.24
N LEU A 95 5.38 15.06 14.99
CA LEU A 95 4.11 15.70 14.67
C LEU A 95 3.32 14.84 13.67
N PRO A 96 2.61 13.78 14.12
CA PRO A 96 1.78 12.97 13.25
C PRO A 96 0.53 13.76 12.83
N CYS A 97 0.50 14.20 11.58
CA CYS A 97 -0.61 14.94 11.00
C CYS A 97 -0.70 14.67 9.50
N ALA A 98 -1.79 15.10 8.85
CA ALA A 98 -2.02 14.79 7.44
C ALA A 98 -0.87 15.27 6.54
N LEU A 99 -0.20 16.37 6.90
CA LEU A 99 0.94 16.87 6.13
C LEU A 99 2.17 15.98 6.27
N THR A 100 2.53 15.56 7.49
CA THR A 100 3.72 14.72 7.72
C THR A 100 3.50 13.30 7.21
N VAL A 101 2.28 12.76 7.28
CA VAL A 101 1.89 11.51 6.61
C VAL A 101 2.07 11.61 5.09
N ARG A 102 1.56 12.67 4.45
CA ARG A 102 1.72 12.86 3.00
C ARG A 102 3.17 13.03 2.59
N PHE A 103 3.99 13.69 3.41
CA PHE A 103 5.41 13.83 3.15
C PHE A 103 6.14 12.49 3.29
N HIS A 104 5.82 11.73 4.35
CA HIS A 104 6.28 10.36 4.53
C HIS A 104 5.97 9.50 3.31
N ASP A 105 4.71 9.41 2.89
CA ASP A 105 4.29 8.60 1.74
C ASP A 105 5.03 8.99 0.45
N ARG A 106 5.15 10.29 0.16
CA ARG A 106 5.86 10.76 -1.04
C ARG A 106 7.35 10.44 -1.01
N SER A 107 8.00 10.62 0.14
CA SER A 107 9.41 10.28 0.30
C SER A 107 9.64 8.76 0.20
N ALA A 108 8.71 7.96 0.73
CA ALA A 108 8.71 6.51 0.61
C ALA A 108 8.54 6.09 -0.84
N ASP A 109 7.58 6.67 -1.57
CA ASP A 109 7.34 6.37 -2.98
C ASP A 109 8.56 6.68 -3.83
N TRP A 110 9.25 7.80 -3.57
CA TRP A 110 10.50 8.11 -4.24
C TRP A 110 11.61 7.10 -3.92
N LEU A 111 11.83 6.79 -2.64
CA LEU A 111 12.84 5.82 -2.21
C LEU A 111 12.59 4.41 -2.74
N ASN A 112 11.33 4.06 -2.99
CA ASN A 112 10.94 2.75 -3.52
C ASN A 112 10.78 2.70 -5.03
N HIS A 113 10.96 3.83 -5.75
CA HIS A 113 10.50 3.98 -7.14
C HIS A 113 9.07 3.44 -7.34
N SER A 114 8.18 3.72 -6.39
CA SER A 114 6.79 3.25 -6.42
C SER A 114 6.07 3.77 -7.68
N PRO A 115 5.49 2.89 -8.51
CA PRO A 115 4.74 3.33 -9.70
C PRO A 115 3.36 3.90 -9.37
N VAL A 116 2.88 3.66 -8.14
CA VAL A 116 1.55 4.08 -7.66
C VAL A 116 1.71 4.86 -6.36
N PRO A 117 1.19 6.10 -6.29
CA PRO A 117 1.23 6.89 -5.07
C PRO A 117 0.62 6.18 -3.87
N THR A 118 1.29 6.28 -2.73
CA THR A 118 0.80 5.77 -1.45
C THR A 118 -0.04 6.84 -0.74
N HIS A 119 -1.09 6.38 -0.08
CA HIS A 119 -2.00 7.20 0.70
C HIS A 119 -2.32 6.47 2.00
N SER A 120 -1.64 6.86 3.07
CA SER A 120 -1.80 6.29 4.41
C SER A 120 -2.78 7.13 5.23
N ASP A 121 -3.60 6.46 6.04
CA ASP A 121 -4.44 7.12 7.04
C ASP A 121 -3.60 7.58 8.23
N LEU A 122 -4.10 8.55 9.02
CA LEU A 122 -3.40 8.97 10.23
C LEU A 122 -3.14 7.78 11.17
N PRO A 123 -1.93 7.64 11.72
CA PRO A 123 -1.59 6.50 12.57
C PRO A 123 -2.31 6.61 13.92
N GLU A 124 -2.90 5.51 14.36
CA GLU A 124 -3.25 5.31 15.77
C GLU A 124 -2.01 4.81 16.51
N ILE A 125 -1.51 5.59 17.48
CA ILE A 125 -0.20 5.36 18.09
C ILE A 125 -0.39 4.82 19.53
N PRO A 126 -0.47 3.49 19.75
CA PRO A 126 -0.68 2.92 21.08
C PRO A 126 0.56 3.05 21.97
N ASN A 127 1.76 3.01 21.38
CA ASN A 127 3.03 3.10 22.11
C ASN A 127 3.89 4.27 21.62
N ARG A 128 3.67 5.46 22.20
CA ARG A 128 4.37 6.68 21.77
C ARG A 128 5.89 6.62 21.93
N ARG A 129 6.39 5.89 22.93
CA ARG A 129 7.85 5.74 23.15
C ARG A 129 8.48 4.90 22.04
N ALA A 130 7.89 3.76 21.70
CA ALA A 130 8.37 2.94 20.60
C ALA A 130 8.24 3.67 19.26
N TRP A 131 7.14 4.39 19.05
CA TRP A 131 6.92 5.25 17.88
C TRP A 131 8.04 6.28 17.68
N LEU A 132 8.39 7.01 18.75
CA LEU A 132 9.48 8.00 18.69
C LEU A 132 10.85 7.33 18.50
N LEU A 133 11.09 6.19 19.14
CA LEU A 133 12.34 5.43 18.95
C LEU A 133 12.48 4.98 17.48
N HIS A 134 11.41 4.44 16.91
CA HIS A 134 11.37 3.98 15.52
C HIS A 134 11.61 5.16 14.56
N ASN A 135 10.74 6.17 14.62
CA ASN A 135 10.74 7.28 13.67
C ASN A 135 11.88 8.30 13.87
N CYS A 136 12.27 8.59 15.11
CA CYS A 136 13.22 9.67 15.40
C CYS A 136 14.64 9.17 15.72
N VAL A 137 14.85 7.85 15.87
CA VAL A 137 16.18 7.29 16.16
C VAL A 137 16.55 6.18 15.18
N ALA A 138 15.72 5.14 15.05
CA ALA A 138 16.05 3.99 14.22
C ALA A 138 16.19 4.36 12.73
N HIS A 139 15.21 5.10 12.18
CA HIS A 139 15.29 5.59 10.81
C HIS A 139 16.50 6.50 10.56
N PRO A 140 16.74 7.58 11.35
CA PRO A 140 17.95 8.40 11.17
C PRO A 140 19.26 7.60 11.22
N LEU A 141 19.36 6.60 12.10
CA LEU A 141 20.53 5.72 12.16
C LEU A 141 20.66 4.89 10.87
N MET A 142 19.58 4.32 10.33
CA MET A 142 19.63 3.65 9.03
C MET A 142 20.03 4.57 7.88
N GLY A 143 19.57 5.83 7.90
CA GLY A 143 19.88 6.82 6.87
C GLY A 143 21.34 7.28 6.89
N LEU A 144 21.90 7.50 8.09
CA LEU A 144 23.24 8.05 8.30
C LEU A 144 24.33 6.96 8.39
N ALA A 145 24.00 5.81 8.96
CA ALA A 145 24.91 4.70 9.24
C ALA A 145 24.18 3.34 9.08
N PRO A 146 23.92 2.90 7.82
CA PRO A 146 23.20 1.66 7.51
C PRO A 146 24.03 0.41 7.85
N LEU A 147 24.16 0.13 9.15
CA LEU A 147 24.84 -1.02 9.73
C LEU A 147 23.79 -1.99 10.29
N ALA A 148 24.14 -3.28 10.40
CA ALA A 148 23.25 -4.34 10.93
C ALA A 148 22.46 -3.90 12.19
N ARG A 149 23.14 -3.31 13.19
CA ARG A 149 22.50 -2.84 14.43
C ARG A 149 21.42 -1.77 14.23
N ALA A 150 21.55 -0.92 13.20
CA ALA A 150 20.54 0.09 12.90
C ALA A 150 19.28 -0.55 12.32
N PHE A 151 19.45 -1.57 11.46
CA PHE A 151 18.34 -2.35 10.92
C PHE A 151 17.67 -3.19 12.03
N ASP A 152 18.43 -3.83 12.91
CA ASP A 152 17.89 -4.56 14.06
C ASP A 152 17.04 -3.66 14.98
N LEU A 153 17.55 -2.45 15.27
CA LEU A 153 16.81 -1.47 16.07
C LEU A 153 15.52 -1.04 15.37
N HIS A 154 15.55 -0.88 14.05
CA HIS A 154 14.37 -0.56 13.26
C HIS A 154 13.31 -1.64 13.39
N GLU A 155 13.63 -2.90 13.10
CA GLU A 155 12.67 -4.01 13.17
C GLU A 155 12.11 -4.16 14.59
N HIS A 156 12.98 -4.18 15.61
CA HIS A 156 12.55 -4.32 17.00
C HIS A 156 11.67 -3.16 17.49
N SER A 157 11.95 -1.94 17.04
CA SER A 157 11.11 -0.78 17.38
C SER A 157 9.79 -0.76 16.61
N ALA A 158 9.76 -1.30 15.39
CA ALA A 158 8.56 -1.47 14.58
C ALA A 158 7.57 -2.46 15.23
N ASP A 159 8.07 -3.62 15.65
CA ASP A 159 7.29 -4.62 16.37
C ASP A 159 6.67 -4.05 17.66
N ARG A 160 7.43 -3.20 18.37
CA ARG A 160 7.01 -2.61 19.64
C ARG A 160 6.06 -1.43 19.49
N MET A 161 6.09 -0.70 18.39
CA MET A 161 5.16 0.40 18.18
C MET A 161 3.75 -0.11 17.86
N ASN A 162 3.64 -1.30 17.24
CA ASN A 162 2.39 -1.98 16.94
C ASN A 162 1.35 -1.05 16.29
N VAL A 163 1.80 -0.31 15.28
CA VAL A 163 0.95 0.59 14.49
C VAL A 163 0.57 -0.12 13.20
N GLU A 164 -0.71 -0.48 13.08
CA GLU A 164 -1.21 -1.24 11.93
C GLU A 164 -1.01 -0.46 10.62
N GLY A 165 -0.41 -1.09 9.61
CA GLY A 165 -0.18 -0.48 8.29
C GLY A 165 0.98 0.51 8.20
N TRP A 166 1.78 0.65 9.27
CA TRP A 166 2.89 1.61 9.37
C TRP A 166 4.27 0.95 9.57
N VAL A 167 4.35 -0.38 9.42
CA VAL A 167 5.58 -1.20 9.50
C VAL A 167 6.04 -1.63 8.10
#